data_AF-A0A4S4H8N0-F1
#
_entry.id   AF-A0A4S4H8N0-F1
#
_cell.length_a   1.000
_cell.length_b   1.000
_cell.length_c   1.000
_cell.angle_alpha   90.00
_cell.angle_beta   90.00
_cell.angle_gamma   90.00
#
_symmetry.space_group_name_H-M   'P 1'
#
loop_
_entity.id
_entity.type
_entity.pdbx_description
1 polymer ?
#
loop_
_entity_poly.entity_id
_entity_poly.type
_entity_poly.pdbx_seq_one_letter_code
_entity_poly.pdbx_strand_id
1 'polypeptide(L)'
;MNDYIEDFVEDESAASSDLFDCDYTPIDAVVNQVTVFTGCTTRATENGDRMVVAYGEGAAKSAFFTDSKKLKNVFGNPNRKYPFRAVIKVVSYGNMYGFNVFSPNTEITADDEANFSFYKRSKKRMPR
;
A
#
# COMPACT_ATOMS: atom_id res chain seq x y z
N MET A 1 -6.50 -26.13 -25.04
CA MET A 1 -5.74 -26.46 -23.83
C MET A 1 -5.83 -25.22 -22.97
N ASN A 2 -6.80 -25.18 -22.05
CA ASN A 2 -7.01 -24.02 -21.18
C ASN A 2 -6.00 -24.13 -20.04
N ASP A 3 -4.99 -23.25 -20.05
CA ASP A 3 -4.17 -22.96 -18.88
C ASP A 3 -5.06 -22.29 -17.84
N TYR A 4 -5.69 -23.11 -17.01
CA TYR A 4 -6.23 -22.67 -15.72
C TYR A 4 -5.02 -22.37 -14.84
N ILE A 5 -4.68 -21.09 -14.72
CA ILE A 5 -3.80 -20.62 -13.65
C ILE A 5 -4.62 -20.80 -12.36
N GLU A 6 -4.30 -21.84 -11.58
CA GLU A 6 -4.83 -22.01 -10.22
C GLU A 6 -4.26 -20.88 -9.34
N ASP A 7 -5.01 -19.78 -9.29
CA ASP A 7 -4.73 -18.60 -8.49
C ASP A 7 -5.09 -18.89 -7.02
N PHE A 8 -4.04 -19.07 -6.21
CA PHE A 8 -4.02 -19.11 -4.73
C PHE A 8 -4.63 -20.31 -4.00
N VAL A 9 -3.74 -21.08 -3.37
CA VAL A 9 -4.08 -21.93 -2.21
C VAL A 9 -4.37 -21.00 -1.03
N GLU A 10 -5.58 -21.07 -0.47
CA GLU A 10 -5.92 -20.47 0.83
C GLU A 10 -5.08 -21.17 1.91
N ASP A 11 -3.91 -20.62 2.23
CA ASP A 11 -3.18 -21.05 3.43
C ASP A 11 -3.82 -20.39 4.65
N GLU A 12 -4.73 -21.11 5.28
CA GLU A 12 -5.42 -20.76 6.53
C GLU A 12 -4.46 -20.73 7.76
N SER A 13 -3.14 -20.70 7.55
CA SER A 13 -2.12 -20.80 8.60
C SER A 13 -1.11 -19.66 8.65
N ALA A 14 -1.29 -18.56 7.91
CA ALA A 14 -0.54 -17.34 8.15
C ALA A 14 -1.09 -16.61 9.40
N ALA A 15 -0.74 -17.13 10.57
CA ALA A 15 -0.95 -16.44 11.84
C ALA A 15 -0.51 -14.97 11.69
N SER A 16 -1.42 -14.05 12.01
CA SER A 16 -1.32 -12.58 11.87
C SER A 16 0.00 -11.95 12.34
N SER A 17 0.81 -12.67 13.12
CA SER A 17 2.14 -12.27 13.57
C SER A 17 3.25 -12.33 12.51
N ASP A 18 3.24 -13.30 11.58
CA ASP A 18 4.32 -13.47 10.58
C ASP A 18 4.21 -12.45 9.43
N LEU A 19 2.99 -11.99 9.14
CA LEU A 19 2.71 -11.07 8.02
C LEU A 19 3.42 -9.71 8.14
N PHE A 20 3.75 -9.30 9.38
CA PHE A 20 4.37 -8.02 9.70
C PHE A 20 5.78 -8.17 10.31
N ASP A 21 6.35 -9.37 10.28
CA ASP A 21 7.76 -9.62 10.61
C ASP A 21 8.65 -9.45 9.36
N CYS A 22 8.59 -8.24 8.79
CA CYS A 22 9.28 -7.89 7.55
C CYS A 22 9.90 -6.49 7.65
N ASP A 23 10.82 -6.20 6.73
CA ASP A 23 11.44 -4.89 6.63
C ASP A 23 10.40 -3.83 6.26
N TYR A 24 10.45 -2.69 6.95
CA TYR A 24 9.58 -1.56 6.69
C TYR A 24 10.14 -0.64 5.61
N THR A 25 9.33 -0.36 4.61
CA THR A 25 9.67 0.55 3.51
C THR A 25 8.80 1.80 3.57
N PRO A 26 9.25 2.92 2.97
CA PRO A 26 8.38 4.06 2.76
C PRO A 26 7.28 3.70 1.75
N ILE A 27 6.09 4.29 1.90
CA ILE A 27 4.98 4.16 0.93
C ILE A 27 5.42 4.50 -0.51
N ASP A 28 6.43 5.35 -0.66
CA ASP A 28 7.08 5.70 -1.93
C ASP A 28 7.51 4.46 -2.75
N ALA A 29 7.78 3.32 -2.10
CA ALA A 29 8.17 2.08 -2.76
C ALA A 29 7.02 1.42 -3.55
N VAL A 30 5.76 1.72 -3.21
CA VAL A 30 4.55 1.10 -3.80
C VAL A 30 3.69 2.09 -4.59
N VAL A 31 4.09 3.37 -4.64
CA VAL A 31 3.38 4.40 -5.41
C VAL A 31 3.63 4.18 -6.90
N ASN A 32 2.57 4.31 -7.71
CA ASN A 32 2.58 4.11 -9.14
C ASN A 32 3.13 2.72 -9.53
N GLN A 33 2.87 1.70 -8.71
CA GLN A 33 3.23 0.32 -8.99
C GLN A 33 2.07 -0.61 -8.65
N VAL A 34 1.86 -1.63 -9.50
CA VAL A 34 0.89 -2.68 -9.20
C VAL A 34 1.47 -3.56 -8.10
N THR A 35 0.87 -3.47 -6.92
CA THR A 35 1.38 -4.12 -5.70
C THR A 35 0.36 -5.11 -5.17
N VAL A 36 0.82 -6.27 -4.71
CA VAL A 36 0.00 -7.24 -3.98
C VAL A 36 -0.01 -6.85 -2.50
N PHE A 37 -1.17 -6.44 -2.00
CA PHE A 37 -1.36 -6.14 -0.58
C PHE A 37 -1.88 -7.39 0.11
N THR A 38 -1.22 -7.80 1.19
CA THR A 38 -1.45 -9.08 1.87
C THR A 38 -2.17 -8.93 3.20
N GLY A 39 -2.21 -7.72 3.77
CA GLY A 39 -2.99 -7.44 4.97
C GLY A 39 -2.79 -6.03 5.50
N CYS A 40 -3.59 -5.67 6.51
CA CYS A 40 -3.37 -4.45 7.27
C CYS A 40 -3.62 -4.69 8.76
N THR A 41 -2.86 -3.99 9.61
CA THR A 41 -3.08 -3.97 11.05
C THR A 41 -2.90 -2.56 11.58
N THR A 42 -3.37 -2.30 12.79
CA THR A 42 -3.13 -1.03 13.49
C THR A 42 -2.11 -1.29 14.60
N ARG A 43 -1.00 -0.56 14.58
CA ARG A 43 0.01 -0.61 15.65
C ARG A 43 0.08 0.72 16.39
N ALA A 44 0.13 0.62 17.72
CA ALA A 44 0.40 1.75 18.58
C ALA A 44 1.84 2.24 18.36
N THR A 45 1.99 3.53 18.05
CA THR A 45 3.29 4.20 17.98
C THR A 45 3.33 5.33 19.00
N GLU A 46 4.52 5.89 19.27
CA GLU A 46 4.69 7.04 20.17
C GLU A 46 3.82 8.25 19.79
N ASN A 47 3.44 8.34 18.51
CA ASN A 47 2.58 9.40 17.96
C ASN A 47 1.11 8.93 17.74
N GLY A 48 0.68 7.90 18.46
CA GLY A 48 -0.66 7.31 18.35
C GLY A 48 -0.75 6.14 17.37
N ASP A 49 -1.96 5.64 17.18
CA ASP A 49 -2.23 4.45 16.37
C ASP A 49 -2.03 4.71 14.87
N ARG A 50 -1.07 4.00 14.27
CA ARG A 50 -0.78 4.05 12.83
C ARG A 50 -1.15 2.73 12.17
N MET A 51 -1.74 2.83 10.98
CA MET A 51 -2.04 1.65 10.19
C MET A 51 -0.77 1.19 9.50
N VAL A 52 -0.49 -0.10 9.58
CA VAL A 52 0.57 -0.80 8.87
C VAL A 52 -0.09 -1.63 7.79
N VAL A 53 0.37 -1.47 6.55
CA VAL A 53 -0.11 -2.24 5.41
C VAL A 53 1.03 -3.13 4.95
N ALA A 54 0.79 -4.45 4.95
CA ALA A 54 1.72 -5.45 4.45
C ALA A 54 1.48 -5.68 2.95
N TYR A 55 2.57 -5.89 2.22
CA TYR A 55 2.56 -6.08 0.79
C TYR A 55 3.73 -6.97 0.34
N GLY A 56 3.63 -7.51 -0.87
CA GLY A 56 4.62 -8.43 -1.43
C GLY A 56 4.46 -9.87 -0.93
N GLU A 57 5.12 -10.79 -1.62
CA GLU A 57 5.01 -12.24 -1.40
C GLU A 57 6.40 -12.87 -1.26
N GLY A 58 6.50 -13.96 -0.49
CA GLY A 58 7.75 -14.68 -0.27
C GLY A 58 8.89 -13.79 0.24
N ALA A 59 10.01 -13.77 -0.47
CA ALA A 59 11.19 -12.99 -0.11
C ALA A 59 11.05 -11.48 -0.31
N ALA A 60 9.99 -11.01 -0.99
CA ALA A 60 9.71 -9.59 -1.23
C ALA A 60 8.65 -9.02 -0.26
N LYS A 61 8.30 -9.74 0.80
CA LYS A 61 7.39 -9.27 1.86
C LYS A 61 7.96 -8.01 2.51
N SER A 62 7.12 -6.98 2.61
CA SER A 62 7.45 -5.72 3.27
C SER A 62 6.19 -5.05 3.78
N ALA A 63 6.34 -4.00 4.58
CA ALA A 63 5.22 -3.24 5.10
C ALA A 63 5.54 -1.75 5.16
N PHE A 64 4.50 -0.92 5.07
CA PHE A 64 4.64 0.52 5.27
C PHE A 64 3.62 1.05 6.26
N PHE A 65 4.02 2.10 6.99
CA PHE A 65 3.12 2.86 7.85
C PHE A 65 2.35 3.90 7.05
N THR A 66 1.08 4.07 7.36
CA THR A 66 0.23 5.11 6.78
C THR A 66 -0.70 5.75 7.79
N ASP A 67 -0.80 7.06 7.70
CA ASP A 67 -1.75 7.93 8.39
C ASP A 67 -2.87 8.44 7.46
N SER A 68 -2.79 8.13 6.16
CA SER A 68 -3.76 8.58 5.17
C SER A 68 -5.15 8.04 5.47
N LYS A 69 -6.12 8.94 5.71
CA LYS A 69 -7.53 8.59 5.94
C LYS A 69 -8.12 7.75 4.80
N LYS A 70 -7.77 8.06 3.55
CA LYS A 70 -8.25 7.30 2.39
C LYS A 70 -7.69 5.87 2.38
N LEU A 71 -6.40 5.70 2.66
CA LEU A 71 -5.80 4.37 2.72
C LEU A 71 -6.37 3.58 3.89
N LYS A 72 -6.51 4.19 5.08
CA LYS A 72 -7.15 3.57 6.24
C LYS A 72 -8.56 3.06 5.94
N ASN A 73 -9.38 3.85 5.24
CA ASN A 73 -10.73 3.45 4.85
C ASN A 73 -10.74 2.31 3.82
N VAL A 74 -9.76 2.26 2.91
CA VAL A 74 -9.69 1.21 1.89
C VAL A 74 -9.22 -0.10 2.49
N PHE A 75 -8.10 -0.08 3.21
CA PHE A 75 -7.46 -1.27 3.77
C PHE A 75 -8.18 -1.80 5.02
N GLY A 76 -8.62 -0.91 5.90
CA GLY A 76 -9.36 -1.26 7.12
C GLY A 76 -10.85 -1.56 6.90
N ASN A 77 -11.30 -1.72 5.64
CA ASN A 77 -12.68 -2.08 5.37
C ASN A 77 -12.93 -3.53 5.79
N PRO A 78 -13.92 -3.82 6.66
CA PRO A 78 -14.18 -5.19 7.14
C PRO A 78 -14.59 -6.17 6.03
N ASN A 79 -15.10 -5.67 4.90
CA ASN A 79 -15.42 -6.47 3.72
C ASN A 79 -14.22 -6.68 2.78
N ARG A 80 -13.04 -6.18 3.13
CA ARG A 80 -11.83 -6.33 2.30
C ARG A 80 -11.31 -7.75 2.44
N LYS A 81 -11.18 -8.43 1.30
CA LYS A 81 -10.45 -9.69 1.20
C LYS A 81 -9.00 -9.43 0.81
N TYR A 82 -8.09 -10.17 1.45
CA TYR A 82 -6.67 -10.19 1.16
C TYR A 82 -6.26 -11.62 0.74
N PRO A 83 -5.20 -11.79 -0.09
CA PRO A 83 -4.46 -10.72 -0.75
C PRO A 83 -5.26 -10.06 -1.89
N PHE A 84 -4.92 -8.82 -2.24
CA PHE A 84 -5.46 -8.19 -3.45
C PHE A 84 -4.44 -7.28 -4.13
N ARG A 85 -4.56 -7.15 -5.45
CA ARG A 85 -3.72 -6.27 -6.26
C ARG A 85 -4.33 -4.89 -6.38
N ALA A 86 -3.53 -3.85 -6.22
CA ALA A 86 -3.96 -2.47 -6.47
C ALA A 86 -2.77 -1.57 -6.79
N VAL A 87 -3.07 -0.36 -7.27
CA VAL A 87 -2.07 0.71 -7.44
C VAL A 87 -2.38 1.82 -6.46
N ILE A 88 -1.40 2.23 -5.65
CA ILE A 88 -1.48 3.46 -4.87
C ILE A 88 -0.95 4.59 -5.75
N LYS A 89 -1.71 5.67 -5.91
CA LYS A 89 -1.26 6.87 -6.62
C LYS A 89 -1.32 8.08 -5.70
N VAL A 90 -0.43 9.04 -5.98
CA VAL A 90 -0.50 10.37 -5.36
C VAL A 90 -1.49 11.21 -6.14
N VAL A 91 -2.47 11.77 -5.43
CA VAL A 91 -3.46 12.69 -5.98
C VAL A 91 -3.19 14.07 -5.41
N SER A 92 -3.04 15.07 -6.28
CA SER A 92 -2.92 16.47 -5.90
C SER A 92 -4.29 17.12 -5.71
N TYR A 93 -4.41 17.95 -4.68
CA TYR A 93 -5.57 18.77 -4.36
C TYR A 93 -5.08 20.21 -4.21
N GLY A 94 -4.96 20.93 -5.34
CA GLY A 94 -4.34 22.24 -5.37
C GLY A 94 -2.89 22.18 -4.84
N ASN A 95 -2.62 22.85 -3.71
CA ASN A 95 -1.30 22.86 -3.07
C ASN A 95 -1.05 21.67 -2.11
N MET A 96 -2.04 20.80 -1.91
CA MET A 96 -1.91 19.61 -1.06
C MET A 96 -1.78 18.33 -1.89
N TYR A 97 -1.29 17.27 -1.28
CA TYR A 97 -1.26 15.94 -1.86
C TYR A 97 -1.88 14.92 -0.91
N GLY A 98 -2.37 13.82 -1.45
CA GLY A 98 -2.83 12.67 -0.69
C GLY A 98 -2.65 11.39 -1.48
N PHE A 99 -3.03 10.27 -0.88
CA PHE A 99 -2.95 8.95 -1.51
C PHE A 99 -4.35 8.42 -1.80
N ASN A 100 -4.48 7.72 -2.92
CA ASN A 100 -5.69 6.99 -3.25
C ASN A 100 -5.35 5.62 -3.85
N VAL A 101 -6.25 4.65 -3.68
CA VAL A 101 -6.09 3.29 -4.19
C VAL A 101 -6.91 3.14 -5.46
N PHE A 102 -6.29 2.60 -6.50
CA PHE A 102 -6.87 2.39 -7.82
C PHE A 102 -6.79 0.91 -8.21
N SER A 103 -7.57 0.54 -9.23
CA SER A 103 -7.56 -0.79 -9.80
C SER A 103 -6.14 -1.15 -10.29
N PRO A 104 -5.72 -2.43 -10.20
CA PRO A 104 -4.43 -2.86 -10.72
C PRO A 104 -4.30 -2.65 -12.25
N ASN A 105 -5.42 -2.51 -12.96
CA ASN A 105 -5.45 -2.29 -14.40
C ASN A 105 -5.45 -0.79 -14.77
N THR A 106 -5.41 0.11 -13.80
CA THR A 106 -5.39 1.55 -14.08
C THR A 106 -4.03 1.96 -14.65
N GLU A 107 -4.05 2.59 -15.82
CA GLU A 107 -2.84 3.14 -16.47
C GLU A 107 -2.18 4.21 -15.60
N ILE A 108 -0.85 4.24 -15.58
CA ILE A 108 -0.07 5.28 -14.90
C ILE A 108 0.20 6.39 -15.91
N THR A 109 -0.34 7.57 -15.66
CA THR A 109 -0.23 8.70 -16.58
C THR A 109 0.99 9.57 -16.25
N ALA A 110 1.35 10.48 -17.17
CA ALA A 110 2.40 11.47 -16.91
C ALA A 110 2.05 12.38 -15.71
N ASP A 111 0.76 12.66 -15.48
CA ASP A 111 0.30 13.41 -14.31
C ASP A 111 0.53 12.66 -13.01
N ASP A 112 0.36 11.33 -12.99
CA ASP A 112 0.64 10.50 -11.82
C ASP A 112 2.13 10.55 -11.43
N GLU A 113 3.03 10.56 -12.43
CA GLU A 113 4.47 10.68 -12.21
C GLU A 113 4.86 12.09 -11.76
N ALA A 114 4.23 13.12 -12.31
CA ALA A 114 4.41 14.51 -11.88
C ALA A 114 3.94 14.71 -10.44
N ASN A 115 2.78 14.16 -10.07
CA ASN A 115 2.23 14.20 -8.71
C ASN A 115 3.17 13.48 -7.72
N PHE A 116 3.67 12.30 -8.08
CA PHE A 116 4.61 11.57 -7.23
C PHE A 116 5.95 12.31 -7.07
N SER A 117 6.46 12.90 -8.14
CA SER A 117 7.65 13.76 -8.11
C SER A 117 7.46 14.99 -7.23
N PHE A 118 6.29 15.64 -7.30
CA PHE A 118 5.95 16.76 -6.44
C PHE A 118 5.91 16.36 -4.96
N TYR A 119 5.25 15.24 -4.64
CA TYR A 119 5.22 14.65 -3.31
C TYR A 119 6.63 14.36 -2.76
N LYS A 120 7.51 13.76 -3.57
CA LYS A 120 8.90 13.49 -3.16
C LYS A 120 9.67 14.78 -2.87
N ARG A 121 9.45 15.85 -3.65
CA ARG A 121 10.09 17.15 -3.45
C ARG A 121 9.59 17.87 -2.20
N SER A 122 8.29 17.83 -1.92
CA SER A 122 7.72 18.45 -0.71
C SER A 122 8.16 17.73 0.56
N LYS A 123 8.21 16.40 0.54
CA LYS A 123 8.73 15.57 1.65
C LYS A 123 10.19 15.89 2.00
N LYS A 124 11.04 16.16 1.00
CA LYS A 124 12.46 16.54 1.21
C LYS A 124 12.64 17.95 1.79
N ARG A 125 11.63 18.83 1.67
CA ARG A 125 11.68 20.21 2.15
C ARG A 125 11.22 20.37 3.59
N MET A 126 10.57 19.37 4.18
CA MET A 126 10.30 19.35 5.61
C MET A 126 11.54 18.80 6.32
N PRO A 127 12.31 19.62 7.06
CA PRO A 127 13.35 19.10 7.95
C PRO A 127 12.68 18.16 8.97
N ARG A 128 13.30 17.00 9.19
CA ARG A 128 12.89 16.06 10.24
C ARG A 128 13.08 16.68 11.62
#